data_AF-A0ABD3TDF7-F1
#
_entry.id   AF-A0ABD3TDF7-F1
#
_cell.length_a   1.000
_cell.length_b   1.000
_cell.length_c   1.000
_cell.angle_alpha   90.00
_cell.angle_beta   90.00
_cell.angle_gamma   90.00
#
_symmetry.space_group_name_H-M   'P 1'
#
loop_
_entity.id
_entity.type
_entity.pdbx_description
1 polymer ?
#
loop_
_entity_poly.entity_id
_entity_poly.type
_entity_poly.pdbx_seq_one_letter_code
_entity_poly.pdbx_strand_id
1 'polypeptide(L)'
;MKNEVQSTNLPWWNSHISQKNTEWLAENVKVVDDSVKEMLLLIKQDGDISIENDLSNLMKPQLLAHINEISHRHHMLADHYSKLTGELRSHIQSETEMENHEGTIFCSQQNPSFQTPAKKLEMHNVEGQVVSSDISLNSGGGISDASFNEDSGSSAFSSDSDSESFNSRSNERPSSQPSGKMRVAKSEDYEMLLRRVSDYEEELKVSNQKLKFAEEEIAKLKSQLQNNEEVFVKMGSIESQLVSAKNQIKLQEADIDLENKKSLILQGKIVELEANFQSEKRQVLELQESVNKYKAELLNRDLEIQKLSAEIQDATGNFALEKWQLESCISKLSERLTFHEARTEELQMESESLTDEIKKHESRKVEMEREQKAINLKWQNEVEFFKAELCKKNVLMNTLNGDLDILKHKHDNLTVEKDGIIAKLQTLNAELSDRDNQIQLLEYNLQESHSENKRLTAVSESENMQKAQLKSRIDELEKELGMQRVMISERAEEKREAIRQLCFSLDHFRSAYEELRGTYVMCKRPTAVV
;
A
#
# COMPACT_ATOMS: atom_id res chain seq x y z
N MET A 1 35.42 -12.29 -40.03
CA MET A 1 34.91 -12.00 -38.67
C MET A 1 33.44 -11.63 -38.80
N LYS A 2 32.57 -12.02 -37.86
CA LYS A 2 31.15 -11.65 -37.85
C LYS A 2 30.91 -10.65 -36.72
N ASN A 3 29.97 -9.73 -36.90
CA ASN A 3 29.60 -8.77 -35.87
C ASN A 3 28.84 -9.47 -34.75
N GLU A 4 29.29 -9.26 -33.52
CA GLU A 4 28.66 -9.80 -32.32
C GLU A 4 27.80 -8.70 -31.69
N VAL A 5 26.48 -8.82 -31.81
CA VAL A 5 25.53 -7.87 -31.23
C VAL A 5 25.39 -8.21 -29.76
N GLN A 6 25.74 -7.28 -28.87
CA GLN A 6 25.52 -7.41 -27.43
C GLN A 6 24.02 -7.40 -27.13
N SER A 7 23.43 -8.60 -27.07
CA SER A 7 22.06 -8.81 -26.63
C SER A 7 21.98 -8.63 -25.12
N THR A 8 21.51 -7.47 -24.65
CA THR A 8 21.16 -7.27 -23.24
C THR A 8 19.97 -8.18 -22.89
N ASN A 9 20.24 -9.23 -22.11
CA ASN A 9 19.26 -10.26 -21.76
C ASN A 9 18.26 -9.75 -20.70
N LEU A 10 17.40 -8.82 -21.09
CA LEU A 10 16.18 -8.52 -20.34
C LEU A 10 15.33 -9.80 -20.25
N PRO A 11 14.84 -10.19 -19.05
CA PRO A 11 14.08 -11.42 -18.89
C PRO A 11 12.83 -11.47 -19.78
N TRP A 12 12.53 -12.64 -20.34
CA TRP A 12 11.49 -12.85 -21.36
C TRP A 12 10.08 -12.40 -20.93
N TRP A 13 9.82 -12.31 -19.63
CA TRP A 13 8.59 -11.78 -19.04
C TRP A 13 8.46 -10.24 -19.20
N ASN A 14 9.56 -9.50 -19.13
CA ASN A 14 9.57 -8.02 -19.11
C ASN A 14 9.00 -7.41 -20.40
N SER A 15 9.30 -8.02 -21.56
CA SER A 15 8.75 -7.62 -22.87
C SER A 15 7.31 -8.11 -23.13
N HIS A 16 6.72 -8.95 -22.27
CA HIS A 16 5.35 -9.46 -22.45
C HIS A 16 4.36 -8.89 -21.43
N ILE A 17 4.79 -8.66 -20.18
CA ILE A 17 3.93 -8.15 -19.09
C ILE A 17 3.71 -6.64 -19.20
N SER A 18 4.54 -5.90 -19.95
CA SER A 18 4.69 -4.45 -19.70
C SER A 18 4.17 -3.48 -20.77
N GLN A 19 3.56 -3.97 -21.86
CA GLN A 19 2.81 -3.13 -22.82
C GLN A 19 1.43 -3.74 -23.14
N LYS A 20 1.40 -5.00 -23.63
CA LYS A 20 0.15 -5.74 -23.88
C LYS A 20 -0.81 -5.76 -22.70
N ASN A 21 -0.29 -5.82 -21.47
CA ASN A 21 -1.10 -5.87 -20.26
C ASN A 21 -1.78 -4.53 -19.96
N THR A 22 -1.12 -3.41 -20.28
CA THR A 22 -1.70 -2.05 -20.15
C THR A 22 -2.77 -1.80 -21.21
N GLU A 23 -2.52 -2.24 -22.45
CA GLU A 23 -3.49 -2.20 -23.55
C GLU A 23 -4.72 -3.08 -23.24
N TRP A 24 -4.51 -4.32 -22.77
CA TRP A 24 -5.56 -5.24 -22.34
C TRP A 24 -6.37 -4.72 -21.15
N LEU A 25 -5.71 -4.12 -20.16
CA LEU A 25 -6.38 -3.55 -18.99
C LEU A 25 -7.33 -2.40 -19.39
N ALA A 26 -6.88 -1.52 -20.28
CA ALA A 26 -7.70 -0.43 -20.82
C ALA A 26 -8.87 -0.96 -21.67
N GLU A 27 -8.66 -2.01 -22.47
CA GLU A 27 -9.72 -2.68 -23.24
C GLU A 27 -10.75 -3.35 -22.31
N ASN A 28 -10.31 -4.03 -21.26
CA ASN A 28 -11.17 -4.71 -20.28
C ASN A 28 -12.02 -3.71 -19.48
N VAL A 29 -11.40 -2.64 -18.95
CA VAL A 29 -12.14 -1.55 -18.27
C VAL A 29 -13.20 -0.95 -19.21
N LYS A 30 -12.87 -0.71 -20.48
CA LYS A 30 -13.82 -0.22 -21.48
C LYS A 30 -14.98 -1.19 -21.72
N VAL A 31 -14.73 -2.50 -21.81
CA VAL A 31 -15.78 -3.53 -21.99
C VAL A 31 -16.72 -3.58 -20.78
N VAL A 32 -16.19 -3.49 -19.56
CA VAL A 32 -17.00 -3.39 -18.34
C VAL A 32 -17.86 -2.12 -18.37
N ASP A 33 -17.28 -0.98 -18.77
CA ASP A 33 -18.00 0.29 -18.86
C ASP A 33 -19.09 0.30 -19.95
N ASP A 34 -18.84 -0.30 -21.11
CA ASP A 34 -19.84 -0.42 -22.18
C ASP A 34 -20.99 -1.38 -21.77
N SER A 35 -20.69 -2.46 -21.03
CA SER A 35 -21.71 -3.31 -20.38
C SER A 35 -22.49 -2.59 -19.28
N VAL A 36 -21.84 -1.73 -18.48
CA VAL A 36 -22.50 -0.89 -17.47
C VAL A 36 -23.44 0.12 -18.14
N LYS A 37 -23.04 0.75 -19.25
CA LYS A 37 -23.92 1.63 -20.04
C LYS A 37 -25.14 0.88 -20.58
N GLU A 38 -24.98 -0.37 -21.02
CA GLU A 38 -26.09 -1.22 -21.46
C GLU A 38 -27.05 -1.56 -20.31
N MET A 39 -26.54 -1.97 -19.14
CA MET A 39 -27.38 -2.21 -17.94
C MET A 39 -28.13 -0.94 -17.49
N LEU A 40 -27.49 0.23 -17.54
CA LEU A 40 -28.12 1.53 -17.25
C LEU A 40 -29.21 1.90 -18.27
N LEU A 41 -29.05 1.50 -19.55
CA LEU A 41 -30.07 1.69 -20.59
C LEU A 41 -31.28 0.77 -20.40
N LEU A 42 -31.05 -0.51 -20.06
CA LEU A 42 -32.14 -1.47 -19.79
C LEU A 42 -33.01 -1.02 -18.60
N ILE A 43 -32.39 -0.63 -17.49
CA ILE A 43 -33.09 -0.10 -16.29
C ILE A 43 -33.90 1.16 -16.63
N LYS A 44 -33.47 1.93 -17.63
CA LYS A 44 -34.16 3.14 -18.11
C LYS A 44 -35.31 2.83 -19.06
N GLN A 45 -35.19 1.80 -19.92
CA GLN A 45 -36.26 1.37 -20.82
C GLN A 45 -37.40 0.65 -20.08
N ASP A 46 -37.10 -0.08 -19.00
CA ASP A 46 -38.09 -0.56 -18.01
C ASP A 46 -38.77 0.57 -17.22
N GLY A 47 -38.56 1.84 -17.58
CA GLY A 47 -39.34 3.00 -17.14
C GLY A 47 -40.63 3.23 -17.93
N ASP A 48 -40.66 2.92 -19.24
CA ASP A 48 -41.77 3.31 -20.13
C ASP A 48 -42.87 2.23 -20.29
N ILE A 49 -42.64 1.00 -19.79
CA ILE A 49 -43.49 -0.17 -20.07
C ILE A 49 -44.20 -0.71 -18.82
N SER A 50 -43.70 -0.42 -17.62
CA SER A 50 -44.20 -1.02 -16.38
C SER A 50 -45.29 -0.18 -15.71
N ILE A 51 -46.40 -0.82 -15.34
CA ILE A 51 -47.49 -0.20 -14.57
C ILE A 51 -46.98 0.15 -13.17
N GLU A 52 -47.41 1.32 -12.69
CA GLU A 52 -47.07 1.95 -11.41
C GLU A 52 -47.03 0.97 -10.22
N ASN A 53 -45.83 0.71 -9.71
CA ASN A 53 -45.57 -0.13 -8.55
C ASN A 53 -44.42 0.48 -7.72
N ASP A 54 -44.76 1.11 -6.60
CA ASP A 54 -43.83 1.90 -5.76
C ASP A 54 -42.58 1.14 -5.33
N LEU A 55 -42.68 -0.18 -5.14
CA LEU A 55 -41.54 -1.01 -4.74
C LEU A 55 -40.42 -0.98 -5.80
N SER A 56 -40.79 -0.89 -7.08
CA SER A 56 -39.81 -0.78 -8.18
C SER A 56 -39.10 0.58 -8.19
N ASN A 57 -39.80 1.66 -7.82
CA ASN A 57 -39.25 3.00 -7.74
C ASN A 57 -38.26 3.16 -6.57
N LEU A 58 -38.42 2.37 -5.50
CA LEU A 58 -37.46 2.32 -4.39
C LEU A 58 -36.26 1.40 -4.67
N MET A 59 -36.45 0.29 -5.37
CA MET A 59 -35.38 -0.66 -5.72
C MET A 59 -34.47 -0.15 -6.85
N LYS A 60 -35.01 0.54 -7.87
CA LYS A 60 -34.24 1.10 -9.00
C LYS A 60 -33.03 1.95 -8.56
N PRO A 61 -33.14 2.98 -7.70
CA PRO A 61 -31.98 3.78 -7.27
C PRO A 61 -30.94 2.96 -6.48
N GLN A 62 -31.36 1.93 -5.72
CA GLN A 62 -30.44 1.05 -5.03
C GLN A 62 -29.67 0.14 -6.00
N LEU A 63 -30.32 -0.38 -7.04
CA LEU A 63 -29.67 -1.14 -8.11
C LEU A 63 -28.69 -0.26 -8.91
N LEU A 64 -29.06 0.98 -9.23
CA LEU A 64 -28.18 1.96 -9.87
C LEU A 64 -26.94 2.27 -9.02
N ALA A 65 -27.11 2.42 -7.69
CA ALA A 65 -25.99 2.60 -6.77
C ALA A 65 -25.05 1.39 -6.77
N HIS A 66 -25.59 0.16 -6.73
CA HIS A 66 -24.77 -1.06 -6.79
C HIS A 66 -24.02 -1.22 -8.13
N ILE A 67 -24.63 -0.89 -9.27
CA ILE A 67 -23.98 -0.95 -10.59
C ILE A 67 -22.82 0.06 -10.68
N ASN A 68 -23.05 1.31 -10.26
CA ASN A 68 -22.00 2.33 -10.25
C ASN A 68 -20.86 1.97 -9.28
N GLU A 69 -21.18 1.42 -8.10
CA GLU A 69 -20.19 0.94 -7.13
C GLU A 69 -19.36 -0.25 -7.67
N ILE A 70 -19.95 -1.12 -8.49
CA ILE A 70 -19.24 -2.22 -9.15
C ILE A 70 -18.29 -1.69 -10.24
N SER A 71 -18.70 -0.70 -11.06
CA SER A 71 -17.79 -0.04 -12.01
C SER A 71 -16.65 0.69 -11.28
N HIS A 72 -16.96 1.43 -10.21
CA HIS A 72 -15.96 2.15 -9.43
C HIS A 72 -14.93 1.21 -8.80
N ARG A 73 -15.36 0.06 -8.24
CA ARG A 73 -14.45 -0.96 -7.71
C ARG A 73 -13.60 -1.63 -8.80
N HIS A 74 -14.11 -1.82 -10.01
CA HIS A 74 -13.31 -2.31 -11.14
C HIS A 74 -12.26 -1.30 -11.59
N HIS A 75 -12.61 -0.01 -11.65
CA HIS A 75 -11.65 1.08 -11.89
C HIS A 75 -10.55 1.12 -10.82
N MET A 76 -10.92 1.13 -9.53
CA MET A 76 -9.94 1.09 -8.43
C MET A 76 -9.03 -0.14 -8.52
N LEU A 77 -9.57 -1.32 -8.84
CA LEU A 77 -8.78 -2.54 -9.02
C LEU A 77 -7.81 -2.43 -10.21
N ALA A 78 -8.24 -1.84 -11.32
CA ALA A 78 -7.40 -1.56 -12.48
C ALA A 78 -6.29 -0.55 -12.17
N ASP A 79 -6.60 0.54 -11.46
CA ASP A 79 -5.61 1.54 -11.03
C ASP A 79 -4.59 0.93 -10.06
N HIS A 80 -5.03 0.11 -9.10
CA HIS A 80 -4.14 -0.65 -8.22
C HIS A 80 -3.25 -1.63 -9.00
N TYR A 81 -3.79 -2.33 -10.00
CA TYR A 81 -3.02 -3.26 -10.83
C TYR A 81 -2.01 -2.54 -11.74
N SER A 82 -2.41 -1.39 -12.32
CA SER A 82 -1.55 -0.50 -13.11
C SER A 82 -0.40 0.04 -12.25
N LYS A 83 -0.71 0.55 -11.05
CA LYS A 83 0.27 1.04 -10.08
C LYS A 83 1.24 -0.06 -9.64
N LEU A 84 0.75 -1.24 -9.25
CA LEU A 84 1.59 -2.37 -8.85
C LEU A 84 2.50 -2.84 -10.01
N THR A 85 2.00 -2.84 -11.24
CA THR A 85 2.80 -3.16 -12.44
C THR A 85 3.87 -2.09 -12.72
N GLY A 86 3.57 -0.82 -12.43
CA GLY A 86 4.52 0.29 -12.50
C GLY A 86 5.60 0.23 -11.41
N GLU A 87 5.23 -0.07 -10.17
CA GLU A 87 6.13 -0.23 -9.01
C GLU A 87 7.03 -1.47 -9.15
N LEU A 88 6.52 -2.56 -9.73
CA LEU A 88 7.31 -3.72 -10.09
C LEU A 88 8.31 -3.40 -11.22
N ARG A 89 7.91 -2.59 -12.21
CA ARG A 89 8.81 -2.11 -13.27
C ARG A 89 9.93 -1.24 -12.67
N SER A 90 9.61 -0.29 -11.80
CA SER A 90 10.64 0.59 -11.22
C SER A 90 11.61 -0.18 -10.31
N HIS A 91 11.12 -1.14 -9.51
CA HIS A 91 12.01 -2.04 -8.75
C HIS A 91 12.99 -2.79 -9.67
N ILE A 92 12.49 -3.45 -10.72
CA ILE A 92 13.34 -4.21 -11.65
C ILE A 92 14.36 -3.30 -12.36
N GLN A 93 13.98 -2.07 -12.72
CA GLN A 93 14.91 -1.11 -13.32
C GLN A 93 15.99 -0.66 -12.32
N SER A 94 15.63 -0.28 -11.10
CA SER A 94 16.60 0.09 -10.05
C SER A 94 17.52 -1.07 -9.65
N GLU A 95 17.02 -2.30 -9.63
CA GLU A 95 17.80 -3.50 -9.35
C GLU A 95 18.88 -3.72 -10.44
N THR A 96 18.52 -3.54 -11.73
CA THR A 96 19.51 -3.58 -12.84
C THR A 96 20.50 -2.41 -12.88
N GLU A 97 20.20 -1.27 -12.23
CA GLU A 97 21.15 -0.16 -12.12
C GLU A 97 22.19 -0.39 -11.01
N MET A 98 21.81 -1.07 -9.91
CA MET A 98 22.69 -1.33 -8.76
C MET A 98 23.66 -2.52 -8.95
N GLU A 99 23.51 -3.36 -9.98
CA GLU A 99 24.38 -4.52 -10.24
C GLU A 99 25.83 -4.14 -10.67
N ASN A 100 26.16 -2.84 -10.73
CA ASN A 100 27.48 -2.33 -11.15
C ASN A 100 28.50 -2.10 -10.02
N HIS A 101 28.15 -2.23 -8.73
CA HIS A 101 29.06 -1.95 -7.60
C HIS A 101 29.09 -3.11 -6.58
N GLU A 102 30.30 -3.55 -6.21
CA GLU A 102 30.51 -4.72 -5.34
C GLU A 102 30.29 -4.41 -3.84
N GLY A 103 29.61 -5.31 -3.12
CA GLY A 103 30.06 -5.72 -1.78
C GLY A 103 29.09 -5.65 -0.58
N THR A 104 28.93 -6.81 0.08
CA THR A 104 28.70 -7.00 1.54
C THR A 104 27.26 -7.04 2.11
N ILE A 105 26.62 -8.22 1.95
CA ILE A 105 26.04 -9.08 3.01
C ILE A 105 25.55 -8.41 4.34
N PHE A 106 24.25 -8.49 4.69
CA PHE A 106 23.70 -9.46 5.69
C PHE A 106 22.14 -9.44 5.83
N CYS A 107 21.53 -10.64 5.85
CA CYS A 107 20.19 -11.08 6.35
C CYS A 107 19.24 -10.08 7.07
N SER A 108 17.89 -10.13 7.00
CA SER A 108 16.97 -11.30 7.04
C SER A 108 15.47 -10.90 7.10
N GLN A 109 14.56 -11.78 6.62
CA GLN A 109 13.10 -11.88 6.94
C GLN A 109 12.19 -10.67 6.58
N GLN A 110 10.97 -10.83 6.03
CA GLN A 110 9.93 -11.85 6.27
C GLN A 110 9.15 -12.22 4.99
N ASN A 111 8.61 -13.45 4.94
CA ASN A 111 7.63 -13.91 3.93
C ASN A 111 6.29 -14.26 4.61
N PRO A 112 5.15 -13.63 4.25
CA PRO A 112 3.82 -14.14 4.57
C PRO A 112 3.43 -15.26 3.60
N SER A 113 3.03 -16.42 4.12
CA SER A 113 2.54 -17.53 3.28
C SER A 113 1.06 -17.35 2.95
N PHE A 114 0.72 -17.31 1.66
CA PHE A 114 -0.67 -17.42 1.21
C PHE A 114 -1.00 -18.87 0.85
N GLN A 115 -1.92 -19.49 1.60
CA GLN A 115 -2.54 -20.76 1.24
C GLN A 115 -3.99 -20.50 0.81
N THR A 116 -4.37 -21.02 -0.35
CA THR A 116 -5.74 -20.93 -0.88
C THR A 116 -6.30 -22.35 -1.09
N PRO A 117 -7.43 -22.74 -0.48
CA PRO A 117 -8.01 -24.07 -0.69
C PRO A 117 -8.70 -24.14 -2.07
N ALA A 118 -8.20 -24.99 -2.96
CA ALA A 118 -8.89 -25.29 -4.20
C ALA A 118 -10.08 -26.24 -3.95
N LYS A 119 -11.20 -26.03 -4.64
CA LYS A 119 -12.29 -27.02 -4.72
C LYS A 119 -12.64 -27.28 -6.19
N LYS A 120 -12.66 -28.56 -6.56
CA LYS A 120 -12.70 -29.05 -7.93
C LYS A 120 -14.15 -29.11 -8.42
N LEU A 121 -14.42 -28.53 -9.60
CA LEU A 121 -15.59 -28.85 -10.43
C LEU A 121 -15.14 -29.78 -11.55
N GLU A 122 -15.98 -30.76 -11.89
CA GLU A 122 -15.66 -31.81 -12.87
C GLU A 122 -16.80 -31.91 -13.87
N MET A 123 -16.47 -31.82 -15.17
CA MET A 123 -17.43 -31.81 -16.27
C MET A 123 -17.81 -33.22 -16.69
N HIS A 124 -19.03 -33.39 -17.20
CA HIS A 124 -19.33 -34.39 -18.22
C HIS A 124 -20.16 -33.77 -19.34
N ASN A 125 -19.85 -34.15 -20.59
CA ASN A 125 -20.37 -33.57 -21.83
C ASN A 125 -21.35 -34.52 -22.54
N VAL A 126 -22.31 -33.94 -23.30
CA VAL A 126 -22.65 -34.15 -24.75
C VAL A 126 -22.64 -35.61 -25.29
N GLU A 127 -23.58 -36.15 -26.08
CA GLU A 127 -24.73 -35.66 -26.92
C GLU A 127 -25.86 -36.74 -26.91
N GLY A 128 -27.09 -36.61 -27.44
CA GLY A 128 -27.86 -35.50 -28.03
C GLY A 128 -28.61 -35.88 -29.34
N GLN A 129 -29.56 -35.03 -29.78
CA GLN A 129 -30.40 -35.14 -31.01
C GLN A 129 -31.42 -36.33 -31.08
N VAL A 130 -32.38 -36.43 -32.03
CA VAL A 130 -33.46 -35.49 -32.51
C VAL A 130 -34.51 -36.31 -33.33
N VAL A 131 -35.52 -35.67 -33.96
CA VAL A 131 -36.51 -36.15 -34.98
C VAL A 131 -37.94 -36.55 -34.52
N SER A 132 -38.94 -35.82 -35.05
CA SER A 132 -40.35 -36.13 -35.42
C SER A 132 -41.45 -36.65 -34.46
N SER A 133 -42.52 -35.84 -34.40
CA SER A 133 -43.90 -36.14 -34.87
C SER A 133 -44.85 -37.17 -34.21
N ASP A 134 -45.95 -36.59 -33.72
CA ASP A 134 -47.36 -36.87 -34.13
C ASP A 134 -48.18 -38.05 -33.57
N ILE A 135 -49.51 -37.80 -33.60
CA ILE A 135 -50.66 -38.71 -33.45
C ILE A 135 -50.95 -39.26 -32.04
N SER A 136 -51.84 -38.52 -31.35
CA SER A 136 -52.86 -39.12 -30.48
C SER A 136 -54.03 -39.67 -31.31
N LEU A 137 -54.86 -40.51 -30.67
CA LEU A 137 -56.09 -41.17 -31.16
C LEU A 137 -55.92 -42.56 -31.80
N ASN A 138 -56.59 -43.54 -31.19
CA ASN A 138 -56.95 -44.83 -31.79
C ASN A 138 -58.47 -45.08 -31.53
N SER A 139 -59.16 -45.89 -32.35
CA SER A 139 -60.61 -45.70 -32.62
C SER A 139 -61.46 -46.98 -32.75
N GLY A 140 -62.81 -46.83 -32.67
CA GLY A 140 -63.87 -47.81 -32.99
C GLY A 140 -64.35 -48.68 -31.81
N GLY A 141 -65.61 -49.14 -31.71
CA GLY A 141 -66.86 -49.02 -32.53
C GLY A 141 -67.84 -50.17 -32.16
N GLY A 142 -69.17 -50.17 -32.37
CA GLY A 142 -70.17 -49.26 -32.96
C GLY A 142 -71.58 -49.91 -32.94
N ILE A 143 -72.55 -49.42 -33.76
CA ILE A 143 -73.91 -50.00 -34.09
C ILE A 143 -74.95 -50.08 -32.92
N SER A 144 -76.26 -50.40 -33.05
CA SER A 144 -77.42 -49.94 -33.90
C SER A 144 -78.69 -50.78 -33.52
N ASP A 145 -79.98 -50.41 -33.68
CA ASP A 145 -80.68 -49.17 -34.09
C ASP A 145 -82.21 -49.17 -33.75
N ALA A 146 -82.99 -48.20 -34.27
CA ALA A 146 -84.43 -48.25 -34.64
C ALA A 146 -85.60 -48.04 -33.61
N SER A 147 -86.03 -46.77 -33.47
CA SER A 147 -87.38 -46.18 -33.74
C SER A 147 -88.75 -46.59 -33.08
N PHE A 148 -89.53 -45.52 -32.73
CA PHE A 148 -91.02 -45.28 -32.83
C PHE A 148 -92.07 -45.52 -31.68
N ASN A 149 -92.72 -44.40 -31.29
CA ASN A 149 -94.18 -44.12 -31.06
C ASN A 149 -94.97 -44.46 -29.74
N GLU A 150 -96.25 -44.01 -29.70
CA GLU A 150 -97.03 -43.48 -28.53
C GLU A 150 -98.41 -44.19 -28.25
N ASP A 151 -99.02 -43.86 -27.07
CA ASP A 151 -100.45 -43.44 -26.86
C ASP A 151 -101.55 -44.29 -26.10
N SER A 152 -102.38 -43.56 -25.31
CA SER A 152 -103.77 -43.63 -24.72
C SER A 152 -104.66 -44.91 -24.47
N GLY A 153 -105.65 -44.79 -23.52
CA GLY A 153 -106.83 -45.70 -23.34
C GLY A 153 -107.80 -45.45 -22.11
N SER A 154 -109.13 -45.81 -22.14
CA SER A 154 -110.16 -45.47 -21.07
C SER A 154 -111.56 -46.22 -21.09
N SER A 155 -112.40 -46.12 -20.01
CA SER A 155 -113.93 -46.25 -19.91
C SER A 155 -114.62 -47.67 -19.84
N ALA A 156 -115.94 -47.96 -19.52
CA ALA A 156 -117.19 -47.23 -19.10
C ALA A 156 -118.40 -48.13 -18.56
N PHE A 157 -119.37 -47.56 -17.78
CA PHE A 157 -120.83 -47.93 -17.45
C PHE A 157 -121.21 -49.34 -16.87
N SER A 158 -122.46 -49.85 -16.58
CA SER A 158 -123.95 -49.53 -16.70
C SER A 158 -124.78 -50.44 -15.68
N SER A 159 -126.12 -50.72 -15.60
CA SER A 159 -127.51 -50.11 -15.80
C SER A 159 -128.63 -51.25 -15.78
N ASP A 160 -129.97 -51.22 -15.49
CA ASP A 160 -130.96 -50.50 -14.58
C ASP A 160 -132.42 -51.17 -14.59
N SER A 161 -133.39 -50.72 -13.73
CA SER A 161 -134.92 -50.74 -13.79
C SER A 161 -135.94 -51.86 -13.36
N ASP A 162 -136.90 -51.46 -12.49
CA ASP A 162 -138.42 -51.46 -12.44
C ASP A 162 -139.42 -52.48 -13.09
N SER A 163 -140.62 -52.70 -12.44
CA SER A 163 -142.01 -52.55 -13.03
C SER A 163 -143.23 -52.99 -12.13
N GLU A 164 -144.47 -52.64 -12.55
CA GLU A 164 -145.79 -52.61 -11.81
C GLU A 164 -146.97 -53.38 -12.51
N SER A 165 -148.16 -53.61 -11.87
CA SER A 165 -149.54 -53.50 -12.47
C SER A 165 -150.78 -54.21 -11.82
N PHE A 166 -151.86 -53.43 -11.54
CA PHE A 166 -153.34 -53.57 -11.78
C PHE A 166 -154.19 -54.91 -11.71
N ASN A 167 -155.39 -54.89 -11.07
CA ASN A 167 -156.75 -54.78 -11.70
C ASN A 167 -158.03 -54.91 -10.78
N SER A 168 -159.28 -54.88 -11.33
CA SER A 168 -160.54 -54.43 -10.65
C SER A 168 -161.85 -55.29 -10.76
N ARG A 169 -162.74 -55.22 -9.73
CA ARG A 169 -164.23 -54.96 -9.69
C ARG A 169 -165.30 -55.79 -10.47
N SER A 170 -166.49 -56.08 -9.86
CA SER A 170 -167.85 -56.22 -10.50
C SER A 170 -169.09 -56.35 -9.54
N ASN A 171 -170.34 -56.43 -10.07
CA ASN A 171 -171.65 -55.96 -9.50
C ASN A 171 -172.73 -57.01 -9.00
N GLU A 172 -173.59 -56.54 -8.05
CA GLU A 172 -175.10 -56.56 -7.93
C GLU A 172 -176.11 -57.78 -7.85
N ARG A 173 -177.21 -57.47 -7.12
CA ARG A 173 -178.64 -57.95 -6.92
C ARG A 173 -179.39 -58.80 -8.00
N PRO A 174 -180.53 -59.53 -7.70
CA PRO A 174 -181.89 -58.98 -7.35
C PRO A 174 -182.82 -59.84 -6.40
N SER A 175 -184.16 -59.95 -6.63
CA SER A 175 -185.21 -60.26 -5.59
C SER A 175 -186.52 -60.99 -6.03
N SER A 176 -187.40 -61.34 -5.04
CA SER A 176 -188.91 -61.47 -5.07
C SER A 176 -189.64 -62.86 -5.05
N GLN A 177 -190.99 -62.86 -4.87
CA GLN A 177 -191.93 -63.95 -4.44
C GLN A 177 -192.58 -64.77 -5.60
N PRO A 178 -193.41 -65.84 -5.35
CA PRO A 178 -194.90 -65.72 -5.39
C PRO A 178 -195.72 -66.73 -4.50
N SER A 179 -197.00 -67.07 -4.83
CA SER A 179 -198.00 -67.70 -3.92
C SER A 179 -199.19 -68.47 -4.59
N GLY A 180 -199.76 -69.52 -3.92
CA GLY A 180 -201.24 -69.68 -3.75
C GLY A 180 -202.00 -71.00 -4.13
N LYS A 181 -203.07 -71.32 -3.35
CA LYS A 181 -204.28 -72.18 -3.63
C LYS A 181 -204.08 -73.73 -3.64
N MET A 182 -205.04 -74.66 -3.35
CA MET A 182 -206.46 -74.76 -2.85
C MET A 182 -206.83 -76.30 -2.75
N ARG A 183 -207.88 -76.95 -2.16
CA ARG A 183 -209.34 -76.74 -1.80
C ARG A 183 -209.94 -77.82 -0.83
N VAL A 184 -211.05 -77.50 -0.13
CA VAL A 184 -212.27 -78.33 0.26
C VAL A 184 -212.26 -79.51 1.30
N ALA A 185 -213.04 -79.29 2.38
CA ALA A 185 -213.97 -80.14 3.19
C ALA A 185 -213.56 -81.38 4.07
N LYS A 186 -213.81 -81.23 5.39
CA LYS A 186 -214.41 -82.14 6.43
C LYS A 186 -214.04 -83.64 6.50
N SER A 187 -213.75 -84.24 7.67
CA SER A 187 -213.62 -83.72 9.06
C SER A 187 -212.64 -84.57 9.90
N GLU A 188 -212.44 -84.20 11.19
CA GLU A 188 -211.69 -84.90 12.27
C GLU A 188 -210.44 -85.75 11.90
N ASP A 189 -209.22 -85.26 12.15
CA ASP A 189 -208.54 -85.47 13.46
C ASP A 189 -207.17 -84.76 13.56
N TYR A 190 -206.72 -84.47 14.79
CA TYR A 190 -205.76 -83.39 15.07
C TYR A 190 -204.27 -83.82 15.24
N GLU A 191 -203.98 -85.11 15.25
CA GLU A 191 -202.76 -85.66 15.87
C GLU A 191 -201.48 -85.58 15.00
N MET A 192 -201.62 -85.58 13.67
CA MET A 192 -200.49 -85.80 12.75
C MET A 192 -199.57 -84.58 12.59
N LEU A 193 -200.04 -83.37 12.86
CA LEU A 193 -199.32 -82.12 12.59
C LEU A 193 -198.14 -81.89 13.55
N LEU A 194 -198.30 -82.31 14.82
CA LEU A 194 -197.33 -82.09 15.90
C LEU A 194 -195.96 -82.72 15.62
N ARG A 195 -195.94 -83.91 15.01
CA ARG A 195 -194.68 -84.63 14.72
C ARG A 195 -193.77 -83.85 13.79
N ARG A 196 -194.34 -83.16 12.80
CA ARG A 196 -193.58 -82.38 11.79
C ARG A 196 -192.89 -81.15 12.36
N VAL A 197 -193.38 -80.60 13.48
CA VAL A 197 -192.75 -79.45 14.16
C VAL A 197 -191.50 -79.89 14.92
N SER A 198 -191.59 -81.01 15.64
CA SER A 198 -190.47 -81.57 16.40
C SER A 198 -189.23 -81.86 15.54
N ASP A 199 -189.43 -82.37 14.32
CA ASP A 199 -188.33 -82.65 13.38
C ASP A 199 -187.50 -81.38 13.07
N TYR A 200 -188.19 -80.25 12.84
CA TYR A 200 -187.55 -78.96 12.52
C TYR A 200 -186.91 -78.28 13.74
N GLU A 201 -187.46 -78.45 14.95
CA GLU A 201 -186.84 -77.91 16.17
C GLU A 201 -185.49 -78.59 16.46
N GLU A 202 -185.39 -79.91 16.22
CA GLU A 202 -184.16 -80.66 16.40
C GLU A 202 -183.11 -80.33 15.31
N GLU A 203 -183.52 -80.13 14.04
CA GLU A 203 -182.64 -79.61 12.99
C GLU A 203 -182.10 -78.20 13.31
N LEU A 204 -182.97 -77.30 13.79
CA LEU A 204 -182.59 -75.93 14.17
C LEU A 204 -181.56 -75.93 15.31
N LYS A 205 -181.69 -76.84 16.27
CA LYS A 205 -180.80 -77.04 17.42
C LYS A 205 -179.42 -77.55 16.99
N VAL A 206 -179.36 -78.55 16.10
CA VAL A 206 -178.11 -79.03 15.49
C VAL A 206 -177.44 -77.95 14.63
N SER A 207 -178.22 -77.15 13.90
CA SER A 207 -177.71 -76.03 13.10
C SER A 207 -177.07 -74.94 13.99
N ASN A 208 -177.74 -74.54 15.07
CA ASN A 208 -177.19 -73.58 16.04
C ASN A 208 -175.92 -74.10 16.75
N GLN A 209 -175.81 -75.39 17.01
CA GLN A 209 -174.59 -75.99 17.57
C GLN A 209 -173.42 -75.94 16.58
N LYS A 210 -173.67 -76.22 15.29
CA LYS A 210 -172.67 -76.06 14.21
C LYS A 210 -172.25 -74.60 14.05
N LEU A 211 -173.19 -73.66 14.15
CA LEU A 211 -172.91 -72.23 14.07
C LEU A 211 -171.97 -71.79 15.22
N LYS A 212 -172.24 -72.20 16.47
CA LYS A 212 -171.36 -71.90 17.62
C LYS A 212 -169.95 -72.48 17.44
N PHE A 213 -169.82 -73.72 16.98
CA PHE A 213 -168.50 -74.29 16.67
C PHE A 213 -167.75 -73.48 15.60
N ALA A 214 -168.45 -73.02 14.55
CA ALA A 214 -167.86 -72.15 13.55
C ALA A 214 -167.48 -70.77 14.10
N GLU A 215 -168.28 -70.18 14.99
CA GLU A 215 -167.96 -68.91 15.67
C GLU A 215 -166.72 -69.04 16.59
N GLU A 216 -166.61 -70.13 17.35
CA GLU A 216 -165.44 -70.43 18.19
C GLU A 216 -164.17 -70.70 17.34
N GLU A 217 -164.30 -71.42 16.22
CA GLU A 217 -163.19 -71.66 15.29
C GLU A 217 -162.75 -70.36 14.60
N ILE A 218 -163.69 -69.50 14.18
CA ILE A 218 -163.41 -68.16 13.64
C ILE A 218 -162.72 -67.28 14.69
N ALA A 219 -163.17 -67.30 15.95
CA ALA A 219 -162.52 -66.54 17.03
C ALA A 219 -161.08 -67.02 17.29
N LYS A 220 -160.87 -68.33 17.30
CA LYS A 220 -159.55 -68.96 17.44
C LYS A 220 -158.63 -68.59 16.27
N LEU A 221 -159.09 -68.75 15.03
CA LEU A 221 -158.35 -68.36 13.82
C LEU A 221 -158.02 -66.86 13.82
N LYS A 222 -158.94 -66.00 14.28
CA LYS A 222 -158.70 -64.55 14.41
C LYS A 222 -157.62 -64.23 15.46
N SER A 223 -157.58 -64.94 16.58
CA SER A 223 -156.49 -64.81 17.57
C SER A 223 -155.15 -65.32 17.04
N GLN A 224 -155.15 -66.39 16.23
CA GLN A 224 -153.95 -66.89 15.56
C GLN A 224 -153.44 -65.92 14.49
N LEU A 225 -154.35 -65.28 13.74
CA LEU A 225 -154.02 -64.23 12.78
C LEU A 225 -153.38 -63.03 13.50
N GLN A 226 -153.96 -62.57 14.61
CA GLN A 226 -153.41 -61.47 15.41
C GLN A 226 -152.05 -61.82 16.04
N ASN A 227 -151.86 -63.05 16.52
CA ASN A 227 -150.57 -63.52 17.00
C ASN A 227 -149.52 -63.59 15.88
N ASN A 228 -149.91 -64.01 14.67
CA ASN A 228 -149.02 -64.01 13.51
C ASN A 228 -148.67 -62.60 13.05
N GLU A 229 -149.62 -61.65 13.11
CA GLU A 229 -149.38 -60.22 12.87
C GLU A 229 -148.37 -59.65 13.88
N GLU A 230 -148.52 -59.96 15.18
CA GLU A 230 -147.55 -59.61 16.21
C GLU A 230 -146.16 -60.25 15.97
N VAL A 231 -146.10 -61.51 15.53
CA VAL A 231 -144.85 -62.18 15.17
C VAL A 231 -144.22 -61.52 13.94
N PHE A 232 -145.00 -61.11 12.94
CA PHE A 232 -144.51 -60.40 11.76
C PHE A 232 -143.97 -59.01 12.12
N VAL A 233 -144.66 -58.25 12.98
CA VAL A 233 -144.16 -56.96 13.50
C VAL A 233 -142.88 -57.14 14.33
N LYS A 234 -142.78 -58.19 15.15
CA LYS A 234 -141.56 -58.52 15.91
C LYS A 234 -140.43 -58.97 14.99
N MET A 235 -140.73 -59.73 13.93
CA MET A 235 -139.77 -60.14 12.91
C MET A 235 -139.21 -58.94 12.14
N GLY A 236 -140.07 -58.05 11.65
CA GLY A 236 -139.64 -56.79 10.99
C GLY A 236 -138.86 -55.85 11.93
N SER A 237 -139.17 -55.86 13.23
CA SER A 237 -138.38 -55.13 14.24
C SER A 237 -136.98 -55.73 14.43
N ILE A 238 -136.87 -57.06 14.51
CA ILE A 238 -135.58 -57.78 14.60
C ILE A 238 -134.77 -57.61 13.30
N GLU A 239 -135.42 -57.67 12.15
CA GLU A 239 -134.79 -57.46 10.84
C GLU A 239 -134.28 -56.02 10.68
N SER A 240 -135.06 -55.03 11.11
CA SER A 240 -134.62 -53.63 11.19
C SER A 240 -133.44 -53.43 12.15
N GLN A 241 -133.45 -54.07 13.32
CA GLN A 241 -132.32 -54.07 14.25
C GLN A 241 -131.08 -54.76 13.66
N LEU A 242 -131.25 -55.86 12.94
CA LEU A 242 -130.16 -56.60 12.29
C LEU A 242 -129.56 -55.83 11.11
N VAL A 243 -130.38 -55.14 10.31
CA VAL A 243 -129.92 -54.20 9.27
C VAL A 243 -129.19 -53.02 9.90
N SER A 244 -129.71 -52.46 11.00
CA SER A 244 -129.05 -51.37 11.74
C SER A 244 -127.68 -51.80 12.28
N ALA A 245 -127.60 -52.93 12.98
CA ALA A 245 -126.35 -53.49 13.50
C ALA A 245 -125.35 -53.83 12.37
N LYS A 246 -125.82 -54.39 11.25
CA LYS A 246 -125.01 -54.66 10.06
C LYS A 246 -124.45 -53.38 9.44
N ASN A 247 -125.21 -52.28 9.45
CA ASN A 247 -124.73 -50.99 8.98
C ASN A 247 -123.78 -50.32 9.99
N GLN A 248 -123.96 -50.53 11.29
CA GLN A 248 -123.04 -50.08 12.33
C GLN A 248 -121.69 -50.83 12.27
N ILE A 249 -121.71 -52.15 12.02
CA ILE A 249 -120.50 -52.94 11.79
C ILE A 249 -119.75 -52.41 10.57
N LYS A 250 -120.43 -52.19 9.43
CA LYS A 250 -119.80 -51.58 8.23
C LYS A 250 -119.17 -50.22 8.49
N LEU A 251 -119.77 -49.41 9.35
CA LEU A 251 -119.23 -48.11 9.74
C LEU A 251 -117.94 -48.29 10.56
N GLN A 252 -117.94 -49.19 11.53
CA GLN A 252 -116.77 -49.54 12.34
C GLN A 252 -115.67 -50.20 11.51
N GLU A 253 -116.00 -51.05 10.54
CA GLU A 253 -115.06 -51.60 9.56
C GLU A 253 -114.38 -50.47 8.77
N ALA A 254 -115.14 -49.49 8.27
CA ALA A 254 -114.60 -48.33 7.55
C ALA A 254 -113.75 -47.40 8.44
N ASP A 255 -114.12 -47.19 9.70
CA ASP A 255 -113.34 -46.42 10.67
C ASP A 255 -112.02 -47.13 11.03
N ILE A 256 -112.06 -48.45 11.24
CA ILE A 256 -110.87 -49.29 11.45
C ILE A 256 -109.97 -49.24 10.21
N ASP A 257 -110.53 -49.28 9.01
CA ASP A 257 -109.80 -49.17 7.75
C ASP A 257 -109.12 -47.80 7.58
N LEU A 258 -109.79 -46.72 8.03
CA LEU A 258 -109.22 -45.37 8.07
C LEU A 258 -108.10 -45.27 9.12
N GLU A 259 -108.25 -45.87 10.29
CA GLU A 259 -107.22 -45.86 11.34
C GLU A 259 -106.02 -46.73 10.95
N ASN A 260 -106.23 -47.88 10.31
CA ASN A 260 -105.18 -48.70 9.71
C ASN A 260 -104.38 -47.92 8.66
N LYS A 261 -105.06 -47.13 7.81
CA LYS A 261 -104.39 -46.24 6.83
C LYS A 261 -103.57 -45.14 7.52
N LYS A 262 -104.08 -44.51 8.58
CA LYS A 262 -103.31 -43.55 9.40
C LYS A 262 -102.10 -44.20 10.06
N SER A 263 -102.29 -45.37 10.66
CA SER A 263 -101.25 -46.17 11.32
C SER A 263 -100.12 -46.53 10.36
N LEU A 264 -100.45 -46.99 9.14
CA LEU A 264 -99.48 -47.30 8.09
C LEU A 264 -98.69 -46.05 7.65
N ILE A 265 -99.34 -44.90 7.52
CA ILE A 265 -98.68 -43.61 7.22
C ILE A 265 -97.74 -43.18 8.35
N LEU A 266 -98.14 -43.36 9.62
CA LEU A 266 -97.30 -43.07 10.78
C LEU A 266 -96.11 -44.04 10.87
N GLN A 267 -96.31 -45.32 10.58
CA GLN A 267 -95.23 -46.32 10.54
C GLN A 267 -94.22 -46.00 9.43
N GLY A 268 -94.67 -45.58 8.25
CA GLY A 268 -93.78 -45.09 7.19
C GLY A 268 -92.93 -43.91 7.62
N LYS A 269 -93.52 -42.92 8.31
CA LYS A 269 -92.81 -41.76 8.89
C LYS A 269 -91.83 -42.16 9.99
N ILE A 270 -92.12 -43.17 10.79
CA ILE A 270 -91.18 -43.69 11.79
C ILE A 270 -89.94 -44.27 11.10
N VAL A 271 -90.12 -45.12 10.07
CA VAL A 271 -89.01 -45.70 9.31
C VAL A 271 -88.17 -44.62 8.59
N GLU A 272 -88.82 -43.59 8.05
CA GLU A 272 -88.14 -42.43 7.44
C GLU A 272 -87.30 -41.65 8.48
N LEU A 273 -87.87 -41.35 9.64
CA LEU A 273 -87.17 -40.67 10.74
C LEU A 273 -86.05 -41.54 11.34
N GLU A 274 -86.22 -42.85 11.43
CA GLU A 274 -85.17 -43.79 11.84
C GLU A 274 -84.01 -43.81 10.83
N ALA A 275 -84.31 -43.87 9.53
CA ALA A 275 -83.30 -43.82 8.47
C ALA A 275 -82.50 -42.49 8.50
N ASN A 276 -83.21 -41.37 8.67
CA ASN A 276 -82.60 -40.04 8.81
C ASN A 276 -81.74 -39.96 10.08
N PHE A 277 -82.23 -40.44 11.23
CA PHE A 277 -81.46 -40.48 12.48
C PHE A 277 -80.18 -41.33 12.37
N GLN A 278 -80.21 -42.49 11.68
CA GLN A 278 -78.98 -43.26 11.46
C GLN A 278 -78.02 -42.60 10.46
N SER A 279 -78.51 -41.76 9.53
CA SER A 279 -77.64 -41.01 8.61
C SER A 279 -76.97 -39.82 9.30
N GLU A 280 -77.71 -39.03 10.08
CA GLU A 280 -77.17 -37.97 10.95
C GLU A 280 -76.16 -38.53 11.96
N LYS A 281 -76.49 -39.64 12.61
CA LYS A 281 -75.58 -40.33 13.55
C LYS A 281 -74.27 -40.75 12.87
N ARG A 282 -74.30 -41.13 11.60
CA ARG A 282 -73.08 -41.45 10.83
C ARG A 282 -72.26 -40.19 10.55
N GLN A 283 -72.90 -39.12 10.10
CA GLN A 283 -72.24 -37.82 9.88
C GLN A 283 -71.60 -37.28 11.18
N VAL A 284 -72.28 -37.42 12.32
CA VAL A 284 -71.73 -37.05 13.63
C VAL A 284 -70.48 -37.87 14.00
N LEU A 285 -70.43 -39.17 13.65
CA LEU A 285 -69.24 -39.99 13.85
C LEU A 285 -68.10 -39.60 12.92
N GLU A 286 -68.37 -39.39 11.62
CA GLU A 286 -67.38 -38.92 10.63
C GLU A 286 -66.79 -37.55 11.02
N LEU A 287 -67.65 -36.63 11.49
CA LEU A 287 -67.22 -35.34 12.05
C LEU A 287 -66.37 -35.53 13.32
N GLN A 288 -66.78 -36.40 14.24
CA GLN A 288 -66.02 -36.67 15.47
C GLN A 288 -64.64 -37.29 15.19
N GLU A 289 -64.52 -38.16 14.18
CA GLU A 289 -63.23 -38.67 13.70
C GLU A 289 -62.38 -37.55 13.07
N SER A 290 -62.98 -36.66 12.28
CA SER A 290 -62.25 -35.50 11.71
C SER A 290 -61.72 -34.56 12.81
N VAL A 291 -62.52 -34.30 13.86
CA VAL A 291 -62.13 -33.50 15.03
C VAL A 291 -61.00 -34.18 15.81
N ASN A 292 -61.05 -35.50 15.99
CA ASN A 292 -59.99 -36.26 16.64
C ASN A 292 -58.68 -36.22 15.82
N LYS A 293 -58.77 -36.33 14.49
CA LYS A 293 -57.62 -36.17 13.59
C LYS A 293 -57.00 -34.79 13.71
N TYR A 294 -57.77 -33.72 13.53
CA TYR A 294 -57.25 -32.35 13.62
C TYR A 294 -56.69 -32.02 15.01
N LYS A 295 -57.25 -32.60 16.09
CA LYS A 295 -56.70 -32.48 17.44
C LYS A 295 -55.34 -33.17 17.58
N ALA A 296 -55.13 -34.32 16.96
CA ALA A 296 -53.83 -34.99 16.94
C ALA A 296 -52.80 -34.23 16.08
N GLU A 297 -53.21 -33.69 14.94
CA GLU A 297 -52.37 -32.84 14.09
C GLU A 297 -51.96 -31.54 14.82
N LEU A 298 -52.89 -30.90 15.54
CA LEU A 298 -52.62 -29.72 16.37
C LEU A 298 -51.55 -30.01 17.43
N LEU A 299 -51.73 -31.09 18.22
CA LEU A 299 -50.77 -31.49 19.24
C LEU A 299 -49.38 -31.79 18.66
N ASN A 300 -49.30 -32.35 17.45
CA ASN A 300 -48.03 -32.57 16.77
C ASN A 300 -47.37 -31.24 16.34
N ARG A 301 -48.15 -30.25 15.90
CA ARG A 301 -47.65 -28.89 15.62
C ARG A 301 -47.23 -28.16 16.89
N ASP A 302 -47.94 -28.31 18.01
CA ASP A 302 -47.54 -27.72 19.29
C ASP A 302 -46.18 -28.27 19.75
N LEU A 303 -45.93 -29.58 19.58
CA LEU A 303 -44.62 -30.20 19.87
C LEU A 303 -43.52 -29.73 18.91
N GLU A 304 -43.83 -29.56 17.62
CA GLU A 304 -42.91 -29.02 16.62
C GLU A 304 -42.53 -27.56 16.92
N ILE A 305 -43.51 -26.73 17.32
CA ILE A 305 -43.29 -25.34 17.76
C ILE A 305 -42.44 -25.30 19.03
N GLN A 306 -42.69 -26.16 20.02
CA GLN A 306 -41.87 -26.24 21.23
C GLN A 306 -40.41 -26.63 20.92
N LYS A 307 -40.20 -27.60 20.02
CA LYS A 307 -38.86 -28.01 19.57
C LYS A 307 -38.13 -26.88 18.85
N LEU A 308 -38.78 -26.22 17.89
CA LEU A 308 -38.20 -25.07 17.16
C LEU A 308 -37.92 -23.89 18.10
N SER A 309 -38.78 -23.64 19.09
CA SER A 309 -38.55 -22.60 20.10
C SER A 309 -37.33 -22.90 20.98
N ALA A 310 -37.09 -24.17 21.32
CA ALA A 310 -35.90 -24.57 22.07
C ALA A 310 -34.62 -24.45 21.21
N GLU A 311 -34.67 -24.82 19.93
CA GLU A 311 -33.57 -24.66 18.98
C GLU A 311 -33.22 -23.19 18.74
N ILE A 312 -34.23 -22.31 18.63
CA ILE A 312 -34.03 -20.85 18.57
C ILE A 312 -33.41 -20.31 19.86
N GLN A 313 -33.82 -20.81 21.03
CA GLN A 313 -33.26 -20.36 22.31
C GLN A 313 -31.80 -20.78 22.48
N ASP A 314 -31.44 -22.01 22.11
CA ASP A 314 -30.05 -22.50 22.13
C ASP A 314 -29.17 -21.69 21.15
N ALA A 315 -29.61 -21.54 19.90
CA ALA A 315 -28.92 -20.71 18.91
C ALA A 315 -28.72 -19.27 19.39
N THR A 316 -29.73 -18.66 20.01
CA THR A 316 -29.64 -17.30 20.59
C THR A 316 -28.62 -17.24 21.74
N GLY A 317 -28.55 -18.27 22.59
CA GLY A 317 -27.53 -18.40 23.62
C GLY A 317 -26.11 -18.51 23.06
N ASN A 318 -25.93 -19.34 22.03
CA ASN A 318 -24.64 -19.50 21.34
C ASN A 318 -24.19 -18.19 20.66
N PHE A 319 -25.07 -17.50 19.94
CA PHE A 319 -24.77 -16.18 19.36
C PHE A 319 -24.43 -15.13 20.42
N ALA A 320 -25.08 -15.15 21.59
CA ALA A 320 -24.74 -14.24 22.70
C ALA A 320 -23.35 -14.53 23.28
N LEU A 321 -22.95 -15.80 23.38
CA LEU A 321 -21.62 -16.20 23.82
C LEU A 321 -20.54 -15.82 22.80
N GLU A 322 -20.76 -16.10 21.51
CA GLU A 322 -19.85 -15.70 20.42
C GLU A 322 -19.68 -14.18 20.37
N LYS A 323 -20.78 -13.43 20.46
CA LYS A 323 -20.76 -11.97 20.53
C LYS A 323 -19.90 -11.47 21.70
N TRP A 324 -20.08 -12.01 22.90
CA TRP A 324 -19.28 -11.62 24.07
C TRP A 324 -17.79 -11.94 23.91
N GLN A 325 -17.46 -13.07 23.28
CA GLN A 325 -16.07 -13.42 22.95
C GLN A 325 -15.47 -12.45 21.93
N LEU A 326 -16.22 -12.09 20.88
CA LEU A 326 -15.79 -11.11 19.88
C LEU A 326 -15.58 -9.73 20.51
N GLU A 327 -16.52 -9.25 21.34
CA GLU A 327 -16.38 -8.00 22.09
C GLU A 327 -15.14 -8.01 22.99
N SER A 328 -14.89 -9.10 23.73
CA SER A 328 -13.68 -9.27 24.54
C SER A 328 -12.38 -9.25 23.71
N CYS A 329 -12.39 -9.86 22.52
CA CYS A 329 -11.24 -9.83 21.60
C CYS A 329 -11.02 -8.43 20.99
N ILE A 330 -12.10 -7.72 20.64
CA ILE A 330 -12.04 -6.33 20.15
C ILE A 330 -11.46 -5.41 21.22
N SER A 331 -11.86 -5.53 22.49
CA SER A 331 -11.28 -4.74 23.58
C SER A 331 -9.76 -4.97 23.72
N LYS A 332 -9.30 -6.22 23.69
CA LYS A 332 -7.88 -6.58 23.77
C LYS A 332 -7.07 -6.10 22.55
N LEU A 333 -7.67 -6.08 21.36
CA LEU A 333 -7.04 -5.54 20.16
C LEU A 333 -6.98 -4.01 20.21
N SER A 334 -7.99 -3.34 20.75
CA SER A 334 -8.02 -1.89 20.94
C SER A 334 -6.98 -1.43 21.98
N GLU A 335 -6.83 -2.15 23.10
CA GLU A 335 -5.79 -1.90 24.11
C GLU A 335 -4.37 -2.08 23.54
N ARG A 336 -4.18 -3.09 22.69
CA ARG A 336 -2.91 -3.27 21.96
C ARG A 336 -2.66 -2.21 20.90
N LEU A 337 -3.70 -1.71 20.24
CA LEU A 337 -3.59 -0.64 19.25
C LEU A 337 -3.09 0.65 19.92
N THR A 338 -3.75 1.10 20.98
CA THR A 338 -3.35 2.34 21.69
C THR A 338 -1.97 2.24 22.34
N PHE A 339 -1.56 1.05 22.81
CA PHE A 339 -0.19 0.81 23.24
C PHE A 339 0.83 0.97 22.09
N HIS A 340 0.54 0.44 20.90
CA HIS A 340 1.42 0.57 19.74
C HIS A 340 1.44 2.01 19.20
N GLU A 341 0.30 2.71 19.18
CA GLU A 341 0.20 4.13 18.81
C GLU A 341 1.09 5.00 19.72
N ALA A 342 0.95 4.87 21.04
CA ALA A 342 1.79 5.58 22.00
C ALA A 342 3.29 5.27 21.84
N ARG A 343 3.65 4.01 21.50
CA ARG A 343 5.05 3.65 21.22
C ARG A 343 5.57 4.22 19.90
N THR A 344 4.71 4.42 18.88
CA THR A 344 5.11 5.12 17.66
C THR A 344 5.30 6.62 17.89
N GLU A 345 4.48 7.26 18.72
CA GLU A 345 4.68 8.66 19.14
C GLU A 345 6.00 8.82 19.91
N GLU A 346 6.31 7.93 20.87
CA GLU A 346 7.57 7.93 21.61
C GLU A 346 8.80 7.86 20.69
N LEU A 347 8.80 6.93 19.73
CA LEU A 347 9.89 6.76 18.75
C LEU A 347 9.99 7.92 17.76
N GLN A 348 8.87 8.56 17.41
CA GLN A 348 8.89 9.78 16.59
C GLN A 348 9.58 10.93 17.36
N MET A 349 9.22 11.15 18.62
CA MET A 349 9.85 12.18 19.46
C MET A 349 11.35 11.94 19.66
N GLU A 350 11.78 10.68 19.82
CA GLU A 350 13.19 10.31 19.86
C GLU A 350 13.91 10.62 18.53
N SER A 351 13.30 10.27 17.40
CA SER A 351 13.84 10.57 16.06
C SER A 351 13.93 12.08 15.79
N GLU A 352 12.95 12.87 16.21
CA GLU A 352 12.97 14.34 16.09
C GLU A 352 14.08 14.95 16.96
N SER A 353 14.24 14.48 18.19
CA SER A 353 15.33 14.92 19.09
C SER A 353 16.72 14.62 18.52
N LEU A 354 16.96 13.40 18.04
CA LEU A 354 18.22 13.01 17.39
C LEU A 354 18.50 13.82 16.13
N THR A 355 17.45 14.13 15.35
CA THR A 355 17.55 14.97 14.15
C THR A 355 18.01 16.40 14.50
N ASP A 356 17.53 16.98 15.60
CA ASP A 356 17.97 18.29 16.06
C ASP A 356 19.37 18.27 16.70
N GLU A 357 19.76 17.18 17.37
CA GLU A 357 21.15 17.00 17.80
C GLU A 357 22.12 16.94 16.60
N ILE A 358 21.76 16.24 15.52
CA ILE A 358 22.54 16.19 14.27
C ILE A 358 22.69 17.60 13.68
N LYS A 359 21.60 18.35 13.46
CA LYS A 359 21.66 19.74 12.97
C LYS A 359 22.58 20.63 13.83
N LYS A 360 22.51 20.46 15.16
CA LYS A 360 23.36 21.17 16.13
C LYS A 360 24.82 20.73 16.06
N HIS A 361 25.11 19.47 15.75
CA HIS A 361 26.47 18.96 15.51
C HIS A 361 27.05 19.45 14.19
N GLU A 362 26.27 19.44 13.11
CA GLU A 362 26.67 19.98 11.80
C GLU A 362 26.96 21.48 11.87
N SER A 363 26.09 22.25 12.53
CA SER A 363 26.28 23.69 12.73
C SER A 363 27.61 24.01 13.42
N ARG A 364 27.96 23.25 14.48
CA ARG A 364 29.26 23.36 15.18
C ARG A 364 30.44 22.93 14.31
N LYS A 365 30.30 21.85 13.53
CA LYS A 365 31.33 21.39 12.59
C LYS A 365 31.65 22.47 11.55
N VAL A 366 30.62 23.07 10.94
CA VAL A 366 30.80 24.12 9.92
C VAL A 366 31.44 25.37 10.52
N GLU A 367 31.16 25.74 11.78
CA GLU A 367 31.83 26.86 12.42
C GLU A 367 33.31 26.56 12.72
N MET A 368 33.64 25.41 13.30
CA MET A 368 35.04 25.00 13.50
C MET A 368 35.81 24.93 12.17
N GLU A 369 35.16 24.51 11.08
CA GLU A 369 35.75 24.58 9.74
C GLU A 369 36.01 26.02 9.25
N ARG A 370 35.14 26.99 9.58
CA ARG A 370 35.37 28.42 9.28
C ARG A 370 36.56 28.95 10.07
N GLU A 371 36.62 28.67 11.37
CA GLU A 371 37.72 29.05 12.25
C GLU A 371 39.05 28.48 11.75
N GLN A 372 39.11 27.18 11.44
CA GLN A 372 40.31 26.54 10.93
C GLN A 372 40.75 27.10 9.57
N LYS A 373 39.81 27.40 8.66
CA LYS A 373 40.10 28.07 7.38
C LYS A 373 40.64 29.49 7.60
N ALA A 374 40.11 30.24 8.57
CA ALA A 374 40.58 31.57 8.93
C ALA A 374 41.97 31.58 9.60
N ILE A 375 42.29 30.60 10.44
CA ILE A 375 43.63 30.42 11.03
C ILE A 375 44.65 30.07 9.95
N ASN A 376 44.32 29.11 9.07
CA ASN A 376 45.20 28.71 7.97
C ASN A 376 45.50 29.89 7.02
N LEU A 377 44.49 30.71 6.70
CA LEU A 377 44.67 31.91 5.88
C LEU A 377 45.60 32.95 6.54
N LYS A 378 45.52 33.13 7.88
CA LYS A 378 46.47 34.00 8.60
C LYS A 378 47.91 33.48 8.49
N TRP A 379 48.13 32.20 8.75
CA TRP A 379 49.45 31.58 8.65
C TRP A 379 50.01 31.61 7.22
N GLN A 380 49.16 31.42 6.20
CA GLN A 380 49.57 31.59 4.81
C GLN A 380 50.02 33.04 4.54
N ASN A 381 49.25 34.04 4.96
CA ASN A 381 49.61 35.45 4.81
C ASN A 381 50.92 35.81 5.53
N GLU A 382 51.17 35.26 6.73
CA GLU A 382 52.42 35.43 7.47
C GLU A 382 53.61 34.78 6.74
N VAL A 383 53.43 33.56 6.22
CA VAL A 383 54.46 32.87 5.41
C VAL A 383 54.77 33.64 4.12
N GLU A 384 53.76 34.17 3.44
CA GLU A 384 53.95 35.00 2.24
C GLU A 384 54.64 36.34 2.56
N PHE A 385 54.30 36.96 3.69
CA PHE A 385 55.00 38.15 4.20
C PHE A 385 56.49 37.87 4.47
N PHE A 386 56.82 36.83 5.26
CA PHE A 386 58.20 36.49 5.57
C PHE A 386 58.99 36.06 4.32
N LYS A 387 58.35 35.36 3.37
CA LYS A 387 58.94 35.03 2.06
C LYS A 387 59.27 36.30 1.27
N ALA A 388 58.39 37.29 1.24
CA ALA A 388 58.65 38.58 0.60
C ALA A 388 59.75 39.39 1.31
N GLU A 389 59.86 39.33 2.64
CA GLU A 389 60.95 39.96 3.40
C GLU A 389 62.30 39.26 3.15
N LEU A 390 62.31 37.92 3.10
CA LEU A 390 63.50 37.12 2.78
C LEU A 390 64.00 37.42 1.37
N CYS A 391 63.11 37.52 0.37
CA CYS A 391 63.48 37.95 -0.98
C CYS A 391 64.18 39.33 -1.00
N LYS A 392 63.68 40.31 -0.22
CA LYS A 392 64.32 41.63 -0.10
C LYS A 392 65.72 41.53 0.53
N LYS A 393 65.86 40.77 1.62
CA LYS A 393 67.16 40.53 2.29
C LYS A 393 68.16 39.80 1.38
N ASN A 394 67.69 38.85 0.58
CA ASN A 394 68.52 38.11 -0.39
C ASN A 394 69.04 39.03 -1.51
N VAL A 395 68.20 39.93 -2.05
CA VAL A 395 68.65 40.95 -3.02
C VAL A 395 69.70 41.87 -2.41
N LEU A 396 69.49 42.38 -1.20
CA LEU A 396 70.47 43.22 -0.50
C LEU A 396 71.79 42.49 -0.22
N MET A 397 71.73 41.21 0.17
CA MET A 397 72.91 40.36 0.38
C MET A 397 73.71 40.17 -0.91
N ASN A 398 73.03 39.95 -2.05
CA ASN A 398 73.68 39.83 -3.36
C ASN A 398 74.39 41.14 -3.77
N THR A 399 73.76 42.30 -3.52
CA THR A 399 74.40 43.61 -3.75
C THR A 399 75.65 43.78 -2.89
N LEU A 400 75.54 43.54 -1.57
CA LEU A 400 76.66 43.66 -0.64
C LEU A 400 77.81 42.68 -0.94
N ASN A 401 77.51 41.48 -1.46
CA ASN A 401 78.54 40.56 -1.92
C ASN A 401 79.25 41.10 -3.19
N GLY A 402 78.50 41.67 -4.13
CA GLY A 402 79.08 42.35 -5.30
C GLY A 402 80.00 43.51 -4.91
N ASP A 403 79.58 44.36 -3.97
CA ASP A 403 80.40 45.44 -3.43
C ASP A 403 81.66 44.91 -2.72
N LEU A 404 81.53 43.82 -1.97
CA LEU A 404 82.65 43.13 -1.31
C LEU A 404 83.65 42.57 -2.33
N ASP A 405 83.19 41.94 -3.41
CA ASP A 405 84.06 41.38 -4.45
C ASP A 405 84.76 42.48 -5.26
N ILE A 406 84.08 43.61 -5.53
CA ILE A 406 84.71 44.84 -6.05
C ILE A 406 85.79 45.37 -5.08
N LEU A 407 85.55 45.30 -3.77
CA LEU A 407 86.52 45.76 -2.76
C LEU A 407 87.72 44.81 -2.62
N LYS A 408 87.52 43.49 -2.72
CA LYS A 408 88.61 42.50 -2.81
C LYS A 408 89.51 42.80 -4.01
N HIS A 409 88.94 42.92 -5.22
CA HIS A 409 89.73 43.24 -6.41
C HIS A 409 90.49 44.56 -6.32
N LYS A 410 89.94 45.59 -5.65
CA LYS A 410 90.68 46.83 -5.34
C LYS A 410 91.86 46.58 -4.37
N HIS A 411 91.65 45.79 -3.32
CA HIS A 411 92.71 45.40 -2.39
C HIS A 411 93.80 44.57 -3.07
N ASP A 412 93.43 43.63 -3.92
CA ASP A 412 94.36 42.77 -4.67
C ASP A 412 95.22 43.61 -5.62
N ASN A 413 94.60 44.54 -6.37
CA ASN A 413 95.31 45.50 -7.22
C ASN A 413 96.28 46.38 -6.41
N LEU A 414 95.84 46.95 -5.28
CA LEU A 414 96.70 47.75 -4.40
C LEU A 414 97.83 46.92 -3.78
N THR A 415 97.61 45.63 -3.53
CA THR A 415 98.63 44.70 -3.05
C THR A 415 99.70 44.50 -4.11
N VAL A 416 99.31 44.27 -5.37
CA VAL A 416 100.22 44.16 -6.52
C VAL A 416 101.00 45.45 -6.77
N GLU A 417 100.34 46.63 -6.66
CA GLU A 417 101.03 47.92 -6.76
C GLU A 417 102.07 48.11 -5.64
N LYS A 418 101.69 47.80 -4.39
CA LYS A 418 102.55 47.86 -3.21
C LYS A 418 103.74 46.89 -3.33
N ASP A 419 103.53 45.66 -3.80
CA ASP A 419 104.62 44.69 -4.03
C ASP A 419 105.53 45.13 -5.20
N GLY A 420 104.97 45.74 -6.25
CA GLY A 420 105.74 46.38 -7.32
C GLY A 420 106.55 47.60 -6.87
N ILE A 421 106.10 48.33 -5.85
CA ILE A 421 106.88 49.41 -5.20
C ILE A 421 107.97 48.82 -4.30
N ILE A 422 107.67 47.77 -3.53
CA ILE A 422 108.66 47.06 -2.70
C ILE A 422 109.80 46.50 -3.57
N ALA A 423 109.49 45.89 -4.72
CA ALA A 423 110.50 45.42 -5.67
C ALA A 423 111.40 46.56 -6.18
N LYS A 424 110.83 47.71 -6.55
CA LYS A 424 111.60 48.91 -6.95
C LYS A 424 112.49 49.44 -5.83
N LEU A 425 111.99 49.46 -4.60
CA LEU A 425 112.77 49.86 -3.41
C LEU A 425 113.90 48.88 -3.12
N GLN A 426 113.68 47.57 -3.30
CA GLN A 426 114.73 46.56 -3.16
C GLN A 426 115.83 46.73 -4.22
N THR A 427 115.48 46.98 -5.48
CA THR A 427 116.45 47.30 -6.54
C THR A 427 117.25 48.56 -6.20
N LEU A 428 116.58 49.67 -5.84
CA LEU A 428 117.26 50.91 -5.47
C LEU A 428 118.13 50.76 -4.20
N ASN A 429 117.71 49.94 -3.24
CA ASN A 429 118.51 49.65 -2.04
C ASN A 429 119.73 48.79 -2.36
N ALA A 430 119.63 47.85 -3.32
CA ALA A 430 120.78 47.11 -3.83
C ALA A 430 121.76 48.03 -4.58
N GLU A 431 121.26 48.89 -5.46
CA GLU A 431 122.06 49.93 -6.14
C GLU A 431 122.75 50.85 -5.13
N LEU A 432 122.06 51.32 -4.09
CA LEU A 432 122.65 52.12 -3.02
C LEU A 432 123.69 51.33 -2.21
N SER A 433 123.45 50.05 -1.93
CA SER A 433 124.43 49.19 -1.24
C SER A 433 125.69 49.01 -2.09
N ASP A 434 125.55 48.83 -3.40
CA ASP A 434 126.69 48.77 -4.33
C ASP A 434 127.44 50.12 -4.44
N ARG A 435 126.74 51.25 -4.28
CA ARG A 435 127.38 52.57 -4.17
C ARG A 435 128.11 52.75 -2.84
N ASP A 436 127.53 52.34 -1.71
CA ASP A 436 128.21 52.38 -0.41
C ASP A 436 129.43 51.46 -0.40
N ASN A 437 129.35 50.28 -1.01
CA ASN A 437 130.51 49.39 -1.21
C ASN A 437 131.60 50.05 -2.08
N GLN A 438 131.23 50.78 -3.14
CA GLN A 438 132.18 51.56 -3.95
C GLN A 438 132.79 52.72 -3.16
N ILE A 439 132.00 53.41 -2.32
CA ILE A 439 132.47 54.50 -1.46
C ILE A 439 133.46 53.98 -0.42
N GLN A 440 133.12 52.91 0.31
CA GLN A 440 134.02 52.29 1.30
C GLN A 440 135.34 51.81 0.67
N LEU A 441 135.31 51.28 -0.55
CA LEU A 441 136.53 50.93 -1.30
C LEU A 441 137.37 52.16 -1.67
N LEU A 442 136.74 53.26 -2.08
CA LEU A 442 137.43 54.52 -2.37
C LEU A 442 138.00 55.16 -1.08
N GLU A 443 137.26 55.12 0.03
CA GLU A 443 137.72 55.57 1.35
C GLU A 443 138.91 54.76 1.85
N TYR A 444 138.87 53.42 1.69
CA TYR A 444 140.02 52.55 1.99
C TYR A 444 141.25 52.94 1.17
N ASN A 445 141.11 53.06 -0.16
CA ASN A 445 142.21 53.44 -1.05
C ASN A 445 142.79 54.83 -0.72
N LEU A 446 141.93 55.76 -0.29
CA LEU A 446 142.31 57.12 0.11
C LEU A 446 143.01 57.12 1.48
N GLN A 447 142.55 56.31 2.44
CA GLN A 447 143.21 56.09 3.73
C GLN A 447 144.58 55.40 3.56
N GLU A 448 144.67 54.39 2.71
CA GLU A 448 145.94 53.72 2.34
C GLU A 448 146.91 54.73 1.74
N SER A 449 146.47 55.49 0.72
CA SER A 449 147.24 56.58 0.11
C SER A 449 147.67 57.63 1.13
N HIS A 450 146.84 57.95 2.12
CA HIS A 450 147.21 58.89 3.19
C HIS A 450 148.24 58.28 4.16
N SER A 451 148.15 56.97 4.46
CA SER A 451 149.12 56.26 5.29
C SER A 451 150.48 56.15 4.61
N GLU A 452 150.50 55.90 3.29
CA GLU A 452 151.71 55.87 2.47
C GLU A 452 152.35 57.27 2.39
N ASN A 453 151.56 58.33 2.20
CA ASN A 453 152.06 59.70 2.30
C ASN A 453 152.64 60.01 3.68
N LYS A 454 152.00 59.61 4.79
CA LYS A 454 152.57 59.77 6.16
C LYS A 454 153.90 59.02 6.30
N ARG A 455 154.00 57.81 5.76
CA ARG A 455 155.24 57.01 5.76
C ARG A 455 156.35 57.70 4.97
N LEU A 456 156.06 58.21 3.77
CA LEU A 456 157.00 58.97 2.94
C LEU A 456 157.42 60.29 3.59
N THR A 457 156.51 61.00 4.28
CA THR A 457 156.85 62.19 5.08
C THR A 457 157.83 61.85 6.19
N ALA A 458 157.56 60.80 6.99
CA ALA A 458 158.46 60.38 8.07
C ALA A 458 159.84 59.90 7.57
N VAL A 459 159.89 59.24 6.41
CA VAL A 459 161.16 58.89 5.74
C VAL A 459 161.90 60.18 5.34
N SER A 460 161.23 61.13 4.69
CA SER A 460 161.83 62.42 4.30
C SER A 460 162.29 63.25 5.51
N GLU A 461 161.58 63.21 6.63
CA GLU A 461 162.01 63.83 7.90
C GLU A 461 163.29 63.16 8.43
N SER A 462 163.39 61.83 8.37
CA SER A 462 164.61 61.10 8.77
C SER A 462 165.80 61.38 7.85
N GLU A 463 165.58 61.50 6.54
CA GLU A 463 166.60 61.92 5.56
C GLU A 463 167.04 63.37 5.83
N ASN A 464 166.11 64.26 6.16
CA ASN A 464 166.43 65.63 6.55
C ASN A 464 167.19 65.71 7.88
N MET A 465 166.94 64.81 8.85
CA MET A 465 167.75 64.70 10.07
C MET A 465 169.18 64.22 9.77
N GLN A 466 169.35 63.20 8.92
CA GLN A 466 170.68 62.75 8.48
C GLN A 466 171.42 63.86 7.71
N LYS A 467 170.73 64.55 6.82
CA LYS A 467 171.22 65.72 6.06
C LYS A 467 171.62 66.87 6.99
N ALA A 468 170.89 67.10 8.08
CA ALA A 468 171.24 68.09 9.10
C ALA A 468 172.48 67.68 9.91
N GLN A 469 172.62 66.40 10.29
CA GLN A 469 173.84 65.87 10.93
C GLN A 469 175.05 66.01 10.01
N LEU A 470 174.94 65.62 8.74
CA LEU A 470 175.98 65.79 7.73
C LEU A 470 176.35 67.28 7.56
N LYS A 471 175.36 68.18 7.56
CA LYS A 471 175.61 69.62 7.48
C LYS A 471 176.34 70.17 8.70
N SER A 472 175.93 69.77 9.91
CA SER A 472 176.66 70.12 11.15
C SER A 472 178.10 69.61 11.12
N ARG A 473 178.35 68.43 10.54
CA ARG A 473 179.71 67.88 10.39
C ARG A 473 180.54 68.62 9.34
N ILE A 474 179.91 69.17 8.31
CA ILE A 474 180.55 70.08 7.35
C ILE A 474 180.92 71.39 8.05
N ASP A 475 180.01 72.00 8.83
CA ASP A 475 180.26 73.26 9.56
C ASP A 475 181.42 73.12 10.59
N GLU A 476 181.58 71.95 11.22
CA GLU A 476 182.75 71.61 12.05
C GLU A 476 184.06 71.60 11.24
N LEU A 477 184.07 70.89 10.11
CA LEU A 477 185.24 70.78 9.24
C LEU A 477 185.60 72.11 8.57
N GLU A 478 184.62 72.95 8.24
CA GLU A 478 184.86 74.32 7.74
C GLU A 478 185.47 75.23 8.81
N LYS A 479 185.09 75.10 10.09
CA LYS A 479 185.77 75.80 11.19
C LYS A 479 187.21 75.33 11.38
N GLU A 480 187.45 74.03 11.30
CA GLU A 480 188.80 73.45 11.43
C GLU A 480 189.72 73.89 10.28
N LEU A 481 189.22 73.87 9.04
CA LEU A 481 189.87 74.48 7.87
C LEU A 481 190.03 76.00 8.00
N GLY A 482 189.09 76.69 8.65
CA GLY A 482 189.16 78.11 8.98
C GLY A 482 190.34 78.42 9.90
N MET A 483 190.49 77.66 11.00
CA MET A 483 191.61 77.80 11.94
C MET A 483 192.96 77.51 11.28
N GLN A 484 193.04 76.47 10.43
CA GLN A 484 194.25 76.21 9.63
C GLN A 484 194.57 77.37 8.67
N ARG A 485 193.55 77.93 8.00
CA ARG A 485 193.70 79.07 7.07
C ARG A 485 194.21 80.33 7.78
N VAL A 486 193.71 80.61 8.99
CA VAL A 486 194.17 81.74 9.83
C VAL A 486 195.66 81.59 10.17
N MET A 487 196.07 80.45 10.73
CA MET A 487 197.49 80.19 11.05
C MET A 487 198.42 80.29 9.83
N ILE A 488 197.96 79.85 8.65
CA ILE A 488 198.72 79.99 7.40
C ILE A 488 198.82 81.46 6.97
N SER A 489 197.77 82.26 7.19
CA SER A 489 197.74 83.68 6.80
C SER A 489 198.59 84.59 7.71
N GLU A 490 198.58 84.38 9.03
CA GLU A 490 199.43 85.14 9.97
C GLU A 490 200.91 84.88 9.67
N ARG A 491 201.30 83.61 9.54
CA ARG A 491 202.65 83.17 9.18
C ARG A 491 203.08 83.53 7.75
N ALA A 492 202.16 84.06 6.94
CA ALA A 492 202.44 84.66 5.64
C ALA A 492 202.54 86.19 5.69
N GLU A 493 201.83 86.86 6.62
CA GLU A 493 201.93 88.31 6.81
C GLU A 493 203.19 88.70 7.59
N GLU A 494 203.61 87.93 8.59
CA GLU A 494 204.93 88.08 9.24
C GLU A 494 206.07 88.14 8.21
N LYS A 495 205.99 87.29 7.17
CA LYS A 495 206.95 87.25 6.06
C LYS A 495 206.83 88.45 5.13
N ARG A 496 205.63 89.03 4.95
CA ARG A 496 205.41 90.24 4.14
C ARG A 496 205.86 91.51 4.86
N GLU A 497 205.69 91.59 6.17
CA GLU A 497 206.21 92.69 6.98
C GLU A 497 207.74 92.73 6.96
N ALA A 498 208.40 91.57 7.10
CA ALA A 498 209.86 91.46 6.97
C ALA A 498 210.39 91.96 5.61
N ILE A 499 209.65 91.72 4.51
CA ILE A 499 209.97 92.25 3.19
C ILE A 499 209.75 93.78 3.11
N ARG A 500 208.65 94.29 3.69
CA ARG A 500 208.35 95.74 3.70
C ARG A 500 209.40 96.54 4.49
N GLN A 501 209.87 96.01 5.62
CA GLN A 501 211.02 96.56 6.37
C GLN A 501 212.31 96.59 5.53
N LEU A 502 212.60 95.52 4.78
CA LEU A 502 213.80 95.44 3.93
C LEU A 502 213.78 96.49 2.82
N CYS A 503 212.65 96.67 2.12
CA CYS A 503 212.51 97.64 1.03
C CYS A 503 212.72 99.09 1.49
N PHE A 504 212.25 99.45 2.68
CA PHE A 504 212.39 100.81 3.21
C PHE A 504 213.87 101.20 3.42
N SER A 505 214.74 100.24 3.77
CA SER A 505 216.18 100.47 3.85
C SER A 505 216.84 100.69 2.47
N LEU A 506 216.27 100.10 1.42
CA LEU A 506 216.85 100.06 0.07
C LEU A 506 216.66 101.38 -0.69
N ASP A 507 215.46 101.98 -0.62
CA ASP A 507 215.21 103.29 -1.23
C ASP A 507 215.97 104.43 -0.52
N HIS A 508 216.34 104.28 0.76
CA HIS A 508 217.17 105.28 1.46
C HIS A 508 218.59 105.38 0.86
N PHE A 509 219.23 104.25 0.56
CA PHE A 509 220.53 104.23 -0.15
C PHE A 509 220.42 104.73 -1.60
N ARG A 510 219.31 104.43 -2.28
CA ARG A 510 219.05 104.88 -3.64
C ARG A 510 218.92 106.40 -3.73
N SER A 511 218.17 107.02 -2.83
CA SER A 511 218.03 108.48 -2.78
C SER A 511 219.37 109.20 -2.61
N ALA A 512 220.26 108.67 -1.76
CA ALA A 512 221.59 109.24 -1.55
C ALA A 512 222.55 109.08 -2.75
N TYR A 513 222.30 108.12 -3.66
CA TYR A 513 223.18 107.86 -4.80
C TYR A 513 222.85 108.72 -6.03
N GLU A 514 221.58 109.11 -6.21
CA GLU A 514 221.15 109.97 -7.31
C GLU A 514 221.59 111.44 -7.09
N GLU A 515 221.59 111.92 -5.84
CA GLU A 515 222.07 113.26 -5.46
C GLU A 515 223.58 113.45 -5.75
N LEU A 516 224.37 112.38 -5.67
CA LEU A 516 225.81 112.41 -5.95
C LEU A 516 226.18 112.48 -7.44
N ARG A 517 225.20 112.36 -8.36
CA ARG A 517 225.47 112.27 -9.82
C ARG A 517 225.40 113.61 -10.57
N GLY A 518 225.33 114.72 -9.85
CA GLY A 518 225.14 116.07 -10.42
C GLY A 518 226.36 116.72 -11.10
N THR A 519 227.58 116.18 -10.95
CA THR A 519 228.81 116.92 -11.28
C THR A 519 229.90 116.12 -12.03
N TYR A 520 229.62 115.63 -13.24
CA TYR A 520 230.55 115.79 -14.39
C TYR A 520 229.91 115.44 -15.77
N VAL A 521 230.25 116.24 -16.78
CA VAL A 521 230.14 116.06 -18.25
C VAL A 521 229.40 114.79 -18.76
N MET A 522 228.11 114.90 -19.14
CA MET A 522 227.61 115.23 -20.50
C MET A 522 227.93 114.24 -21.64
N CYS A 523 226.93 113.43 -22.04
CA CYS A 523 226.74 112.97 -23.42
C CYS A 523 225.23 113.00 -23.78
N LYS A 524 224.85 112.96 -25.06
CA LYS A 524 223.57 113.54 -25.55
C LYS A 524 222.55 112.54 -26.13
N ARG A 525 221.30 112.70 -25.67
CA ARG A 525 220.03 112.61 -26.45
C ARG A 525 219.64 111.18 -26.99
N PRO A 526 218.45 110.99 -27.62
CA PRO A 526 217.17 110.90 -26.90
C PRO A 526 216.25 109.78 -27.47
N THR A 527 214.91 109.94 -27.32
CA THR A 527 213.82 109.27 -28.08
C THR A 527 213.44 107.86 -27.59
N ALA A 528 212.18 107.41 -27.58
CA ALA A 528 210.83 107.95 -27.28
C ALA A 528 209.83 106.79 -27.47
N VAL A 529 208.54 106.96 -27.08
CA VAL A 529 207.40 106.05 -27.39
C VAL A 529 207.42 104.71 -26.63
N VAL A 530 206.35 104.29 -25.94
CA VAL A 530 205.14 104.98 -25.44
C VAL A 530 204.76 104.36 -24.10
#